data_AF-A0A519W004-F1
#
_entry.id   AF-A0A519W004-F1
#
_cell.length_a   1.000
_cell.length_b   1.000
_cell.length_c   1.000
_cell.angle_alpha   90.00
_cell.angle_beta   90.00
_cell.angle_gamma   90.00
#
_symmetry.space_group_name_H-M   'P 1'
#
loop_
_entity.id
_entity.type
_entity.pdbx_description
1 polymer ?
#
loop_
_entity_poly.entity_id
_entity_poly.type
_entity_poly.pdbx_seq_one_letter_code
_entity_poly.pdbx_strand_id
1 'polypeptide(L)' 'TYISQFMTLLPGDVITTGTPAGVGLGQKPEPWYLKAGDVVELGIDGLGSSKQVVKAYSEN' A
#
# COMPACT_ATOMS: atom_id res chain seq x y z
N THR A 1 -19.93 -5.05 -5.91
CA THR A 1 -20.92 -5.05 -7.02
C THR A 1 -20.48 -4.27 -8.26
N TYR A 2 -19.47 -3.38 -8.24
CA TYR A 2 -19.05 -2.62 -9.44
C TYR A 2 -18.13 -3.40 -10.39
N ILE A 3 -16.95 -3.83 -9.93
CA ILE A 3 -15.93 -4.49 -10.79
C ILE A 3 -16.46 -5.76 -11.47
N SER A 4 -17.32 -6.52 -10.79
CA SER A 4 -17.90 -7.77 -11.30
C SER A 4 -18.86 -7.61 -12.48
N GLN A 5 -19.17 -6.37 -12.91
CA GLN A 5 -19.95 -6.10 -14.13
C GLN A 5 -19.07 -6.10 -15.39
N PHE A 6 -17.76 -5.91 -15.23
CA PHE A 6 -16.79 -5.77 -16.32
C PHE A 6 -15.86 -6.97 -16.45
N MET A 7 -15.73 -7.77 -15.38
CA MET A 7 -14.93 -8.99 -15.37
C MET A 7 -15.46 -10.02 -14.35
N THR A 8 -15.10 -11.29 -14.54
CA THR A 8 -15.36 -12.33 -13.54
C THR A 8 -14.33 -12.25 -12.43
N LEU A 9 -14.78 -12.27 -11.17
CA LEU A 9 -13.92 -12.44 -10.01
C LEU A 9 -13.84 -13.92 -9.65
N LEU A 10 -12.63 -14.42 -9.40
CA LEU A 10 -12.38 -15.80 -9.03
C LEU A 10 -12.14 -15.93 -7.51
N PRO A 11 -12.41 -17.10 -6.91
CA PRO A 11 -12.05 -17.36 -5.53
C PRO A 11 -10.56 -17.15 -5.30
N GLY A 12 -10.21 -16.31 -4.31
CA GLY A 12 -8.83 -15.93 -4.02
C GLY A 12 -8.41 -14.57 -4.58
N ASP A 13 -9.22 -13.95 -5.44
CA ASP A 13 -8.94 -12.59 -5.91
C ASP A 13 -8.98 -11.59 -4.74
N VAL A 14 -8.02 -10.65 -4.75
CA VAL A 14 -7.87 -9.61 -3.71
C VAL A 14 -8.13 -8.24 -4.31
N ILE A 15 -9.06 -7.49 -3.70
CA ILE A 15 -9.37 -6.11 -4.08
C ILE A 15 -8.83 -5.17 -3.00
N THR A 16 -7.86 -4.33 -3.34
CA THR A 16 -7.37 -3.26 -2.46
C THR A 16 -8.28 -2.05 -2.57
N THR A 17 -8.98 -1.70 -1.50
CA THR A 17 -10.07 -0.70 -1.51
C THR A 17 -9.62 0.77 -1.44
N GLY A 18 -8.31 1.02 -1.57
CA GLY A 18 -7.72 2.35 -1.50
C GLY A 18 -7.16 2.72 -0.13
N THR A 19 -6.50 3.87 -0.06
CA THR A 19 -5.86 4.42 1.15
C THR A 19 -6.48 5.77 1.52
N PRO A 20 -6.57 6.13 2.81
CA PRO A 20 -6.89 7.48 3.24
C PRO A 20 -5.86 8.53 2.78
N ALA A 21 -6.15 9.79 3.08
CA ALA A 21 -5.22 10.91 2.87
C ALA A 21 -3.94 10.76 3.71
N GLY A 22 -2.86 11.43 3.28
CA GLY A 22 -1.58 11.45 3.99
C GLY A 22 -0.42 10.76 3.26
N VAL A 23 -0.65 10.25 2.05
CA VAL A 23 0.41 9.69 1.20
C VAL A 23 1.52 10.71 0.95
N GLY A 24 2.77 10.23 0.88
CA GLY A 24 3.95 11.09 0.78
C GLY A 24 3.93 12.06 -0.41
N LEU A 25 3.34 11.66 -1.54
CA LEU A 25 3.15 12.51 -2.72
C LEU A 25 2.33 13.78 -2.44
N GLY A 26 1.42 13.75 -1.46
CA GLY A 26 0.54 14.87 -1.12
C GLY A 26 1.12 15.84 -0.08
N GLN A 27 2.32 15.59 0.45
CA GLN A 27 2.93 16.40 1.50
C GLN A 27 3.51 17.71 0.96
N LYS A 28 3.57 18.75 1.81
CA LYS A 28 4.06 20.10 1.48
C LYS A 28 5.14 20.55 2.47
N PRO A 29 6.09 21.44 2.10
CA PRO A 29 6.22 22.12 0.79
C PRO A 29 6.63 21.21 -0.35
N GLU A 30 7.34 20.12 -0.04
CA GLU A 30 7.78 19.12 -0.99
C GLU A 30 7.23 17.73 -0.63
N PRO A 31 6.98 16.86 -1.62
CA PRO A 31 6.54 15.49 -1.39
C PRO A 31 7.65 14.65 -0.76
N TRP A 32 7.26 13.61 -0.03
CA TRP A 32 8.20 12.69 0.63
C TRP A 32 8.10 11.31 -0.02
N TYR A 33 9.25 10.69 -0.27
CA TYR A 33 9.35 9.35 -0.84
C TYR A 33 10.16 8.44 0.06
N LEU A 34 9.88 7.14 -0.04
CA LEU A 34 10.57 6.11 0.72
C LEU A 34 12.06 6.04 0.34
N LYS A 35 12.90 5.86 1.35
CA LYS A 35 14.35 5.67 1.25
C LYS A 35 14.74 4.31 1.80
N ALA A 36 15.90 3.81 1.39
CA ALA A 36 16.42 2.57 1.95
C ALA A 36 16.59 2.68 3.48
N GLY A 37 16.13 1.66 4.19
CA GLY A 37 16.11 1.62 5.65
C GLY A 37 14.82 2.16 6.28
N ASP A 38 13.96 2.85 5.53
CA ASP A 38 12.67 3.31 6.06
C ASP A 38 11.80 2.11 6.46
N VAL A 39 11.00 2.29 7.50
CA VAL A 39 10.09 1.27 8.02
C VAL A 39 8.66 1.71 7.73
N VAL A 40 7.94 0.91 6.93
CA VAL A 40 6.52 1.10 6.65
C VAL A 40 5.73 0.15 7.52
N GLU A 41 4.86 0.68 8.38
CA GLU A 41 3.93 -0.08 9.20
C GLU A 41 2.50 0.34 8.88
N LEU A 42 1.63 -0.65 8.67
CA LEU A 42 0.21 -0.46 8.39
C LEU A 42 -0.60 -1.47 9.19
N GLY A 43 -1.82 -1.10 9.59
CA GLY A 43 -2.69 -1.98 10.34
C GLY A 43 -4.15 -1.55 10.24
N ILE A 44 -5.04 -2.48 10.55
CA ILE A 44 -6.48 -2.25 10.67
C ILE A 44 -6.91 -2.88 11.99
N ASP A 45 -7.68 -2.15 12.79
CA ASP A 45 -8.21 -2.64 14.05
C ASP A 45 -8.94 -3.98 13.85
N GLY A 46 -8.56 -4.99 14.64
CA GLY A 46 -9.11 -6.34 14.55
C GLY A 46 -8.55 -7.23 13.43
N LEU A 47 -7.73 -6.70 12.50
CA LEU A 47 -7.08 -7.49 11.44
C LEU A 47 -5.55 -7.62 11.64
N GLY A 48 -4.97 -6.82 12.52
CA GLY A 48 -3.55 -6.85 12.87
C GLY A 48 -2.73 -5.79 12.14
N SER A 49 -1.40 -5.96 12.13
CA SER A 49 -0.45 -5.06 11.48
C SER A 49 0.55 -5.79 10.60
N SER A 50 1.10 -5.06 9.63
CA SER A 50 2.16 -5.50 8.72
C SER A 50 3.28 -4.46 8.76
N LYS A 51 4.52 -4.93 8.81
CA LYS A 51 5.72 -4.11 8.93
C LYS A 51 6.76 -4.53 7.92
N GLN A 52 7.28 -3.58 7.15
CA GLN A 52 8.25 -3.82 6.08
C GLN A 52 9.40 -2.82 6.16
N VAL A 53 10.62 -3.30 5.92
CA VAL A 53 11.81 -2.46 5.80
C VAL A 53 12.10 -2.23 4.32
N VAL A 54 12.14 -0.97 3.91
CA VAL A 54 12.42 -0.58 2.53
C VAL A 54 13.89 -0.91 2.22
N LYS A 55 14.10 -1.64 1.13
CA LYS A 55 15.44 -1.93 0.60
C LYS A 55 15.60 -1.25 -0.75
N ALA A 56 16.77 -0.64 -0.97
CA ALA A 56 17.15 -0.23 -2.32
C ALA A 56 17.17 -1.47 -3.23
N TYR A 57 16.67 -1.32 -4.44
CA TYR A 57 16.82 -2.35 -5.45
C TYR A 57 18.32 -2.58 -5.71
N SER A 58 18.73 -3.84 -5.71
CA SER A 58 20.05 -4.28 -6.15
C SER A 58 19.86 -5.43 -7.12
N GLU A 59 20.49 -5.34 -8.29
CA GLU A 59 20.66 -6.50 -9.16
C GLU A 59 21.57 -7.50 -8.44
N ASN A 60 21.16 -8.77 -8.39
CA ASN A 60 21.99 -9.85 -7.85
C ASN A 60 23.15 -10.16 -8.78
#